data_AF-D6ZCT0-F1
#
_entry.id   AF-D6ZCT0-F1
#
_cell.length_a   1.000
_cell.length_b   1.000
_cell.length_c   1.000
_cell.angle_alpha   90.00
_cell.angle_beta   90.00
_cell.angle_gamma   90.00
#
_symmetry.space_group_name_H-M   'P 1'
#
loop_
_entity.id
_entity.type
_entity.pdbx_description
1 polymer ?
#
loop_
_entity_poly.entity_id
_entity_poly.type
_entity_poly.pdbx_seq_one_letter_code
_entity_poly.pdbx_strand_id
1 'polypeptide(L)' 'MASVVDVAQHIIERLGGEVEPEKLHCLLYYCQAWHLVAHGTPLFPEQMQVWPAFGQQEP' A
#
# COMPACT_ATOMS: atom_id res chain seq x y z
N MET A 1 -12.66 -7.61 -8.47
CA MET A 1 -11.99 -6.79 -7.45
C MET A 1 -10.50 -6.93 -7.68
N ALA A 2 -9.76 -5.83 -7.67
CA ALA A 2 -8.30 -5.93 -7.70
C ALA A 2 -7.84 -6.55 -6.36
N SER A 3 -6.87 -7.45 -6.42
CA SER A 3 -6.16 -7.91 -5.23
C SER A 3 -5.06 -6.92 -4.87
N VAL A 4 -4.55 -7.02 -3.65
CA VAL A 4 -3.31 -6.32 -3.26
C VAL A 4 -2.16 -6.55 -4.25
N VAL A 5 -2.05 -7.75 -4.82
CA VAL A 5 -0.95 -8.13 -5.73
C VAL A 5 -1.05 -7.36 -7.04
N ASP A 6 -2.26 -7.21 -7.60
CA ASP A 6 -2.49 -6.48 -8.83
C ASP A 6 -2.12 -5.00 -8.67
N VAL A 7 -2.50 -4.41 -7.54
CA VAL A 7 -2.15 -3.02 -7.22
C VAL A 7 -0.65 -2.87 -6.97
N ALA A 8 -0.02 -3.84 -6.31
CA ALA A 8 1.41 -3.84 -6.07
C ALA A 8 2.20 -3.90 -7.39
N GLN A 9 1.84 -4.80 -8.30
CA GLN A 9 2.44 -4.89 -9.63
C GLN A 9 2.27 -3.58 -10.40
N HIS A 10 1.07 -2.99 -10.37
CA HIS A 10 0.82 -1.71 -11.02
C HIS A 10 1.71 -0.58 -10.49
N ILE A 11 1.90 -0.51 -9.16
CA ILE A 11 2.78 0.48 -8.53
C ILE A 11 4.24 0.25 -8.95
N ILE A 12 4.70 -1.00 -8.95
CA ILE A 12 6.07 -1.36 -9.32
C ILE A 12 6.36 -0.98 -10.78
N GLU A 13 5.46 -1.34 -11.70
CA GLU A 13 5.58 -1.00 -13.12
C GLU A 13 5.60 0.51 -13.35
N ARG A 14 4.74 1.25 -12.64
CA ARG A 14 4.68 2.72 -12.69
C ARG A 14 5.94 3.40 -12.19
N LEU A 15 6.64 2.80 -11.22
CA LEU A 15 7.83 3.35 -10.59
C LEU A 15 9.14 2.90 -11.26
N GLY A 16 9.08 2.07 -12.31
CA GLY A 16 10.26 1.66 -13.07
C GLY A 16 10.84 0.30 -12.66
N GLY A 17 10.06 -0.55 -11.97
CA GLY A 17 10.34 -1.98 -11.82
C GLY A 17 10.89 -2.41 -10.45
N GLU A 18 11.64 -1.57 -9.74
CA GLU A 18 12.13 -1.88 -8.39
C GLU A 18 11.67 -0.84 -7.37
N VAL A 19 11.10 -1.33 -6.27
CA VAL A 19 10.59 -0.51 -5.17
C VAL A 19 10.96 -1.20 -3.87
N GLU A 20 11.46 -0.47 -2.87
CA GLU A 20 11.75 -1.07 -1.58
C GLU A 20 10.46 -1.66 -0.96
N PRO A 21 10.49 -2.85 -0.34
CA PRO A 21 9.29 -3.49 0.23
C PRO A 21 8.53 -2.60 1.22
N GLU A 22 9.25 -1.83 2.05
CA GLU A 22 8.68 -0.87 2.98
C GLU A 22 7.90 0.25 2.27
N LYS A 23 8.50 0.83 1.23
CA LYS A 23 7.87 1.87 0.42
C LYS A 23 6.63 1.36 -0.30
N LEU A 24 6.70 0.13 -0.84
CA LEU A 24 5.55 -0.52 -1.47
C LEU A 24 4.40 -0.74 -0.48
N HIS A 25 4.71 -1.19 0.74
CA HIS A 25 3.70 -1.39 1.80
C HIS A 25 3.00 -0.08 2.16
N CYS A 26 3.77 0.99 2.39
CA CYS A 26 3.22 2.32 2.69
C CYS A 26 2.35 2.85 1.54
N LEU A 27 2.78 2.70 0.29
CA LEU A 27 2.00 3.13 -0.87
C LEU A 27 0.66 2.39 -0.96
N LEU A 28 0.67 1.06 -0.80
CA LEU A 28 -0.56 0.27 -0.82
C LEU A 28 -1.50 0.65 0.33
N TYR A 29 -0.96 0.89 1.53
CA TYR A 29 -1.73 1.37 2.68
C TYR A 29 -2.40 2.72 2.38
N TYR A 30 -1.67 3.66 1.78
CA TYR A 30 -2.22 4.95 1.38
C TYR A 30 -3.27 4.82 0.28
N CYS A 31 -3.08 3.94 -0.71
CA CYS A 31 -4.09 3.67 -1.74
C CYS A 31 -5.38 3.12 -1.14
N GLN A 32 -5.29 2.19 -0.19
CA GLN A 32 -6.44 1.65 0.51
C GLN A 32 -7.15 2.72 1.35
N ALA A 33 -6.40 3.49 2.14
CA ALA A 33 -6.96 4.55 2.97
C ALA A 33 -7.64 5.63 2.12
N TRP A 34 -7.02 6.05 1.03
CA TRP A 34 -7.59 7.02 0.11
C TRP A 34 -8.88 6.51 -0.54
N HIS A 35 -8.89 5.27 -1.04
CA HIS A 35 -10.08 4.68 -1.65
C HIS A 35 -11.21 4.52 -0.62
N LEU A 36 -10.88 4.17 0.62
CA LEU A 36 -11.86 4.07 1.70
C LEU A 36 -12.50 5.42 2.00
N VAL A 37 -11.73 6.51 2.03
CA VAL A 37 -12.24 7.87 2.23
C VAL A 37 -13.07 8.33 1.02
N ALA A 38 -12.62 8.05 -0.20
CA ALA A 38 -13.25 8.53 -1.42
C ALA A 38 -14.54 7.76 -1.79
N HIS A 39 -14.55 6.45 -1.61
CA HIS A 39 -15.62 5.56 -2.08
C HIS A 39 -16.38 4.83 -0.96
N GLY A 40 -15.93 4.93 0.29
CA GLY A 40 -16.54 4.24 1.43
C GLY A 40 -16.33 2.72 1.42
N THR A 41 -15.51 2.20 0.50
CA THR A 41 -15.20 0.78 0.37
C THR A 41 -13.68 0.59 0.24
N PRO A 42 -13.12 -0.56 0.68
CA PRO A 42 -11.70 -0.82 0.51
C PRO A 42 -11.39 -1.08 -0.98
N LEU A 43 -10.19 -0.68 -1.42
CA LEU A 43 -9.73 -0.89 -2.81
C LEU A 43 -9.53 -2.38 -3.11
N PHE A 44 -9.02 -3.12 -2.12
CA PHE A 44 -8.79 -4.55 -2.17
C PHE A 44 -9.20 -5.17 -0.83
N PRO A 45 -9.58 -6.46 -0.80
CA PRO A 45 -10.11 -7.09 0.41
C PRO A 45 -9.07 -7.39 1.49
N GLU A 46 -7.78 -7.41 1.13
CA GLU A 46 -6.70 -7.75 2.06
C GLU A 46 -6.49 -6.66 3.13
N GLN A 47 -6.35 -7.11 4.37
CA GLN A 47 -6.01 -6.21 5.48
C GLN A 47 -4.55 -5.79 5.38
N MET A 48 -4.31 -4.48 5.56
CA MET A 48 -2.97 -3.92 5.66
C MET A 48 -2.77 -3.24 7.00
N GLN A 49 -1.56 -3.38 7.54
CA GLN A 49 -1.12 -2.66 8.73
C GLN A 49 -0.12 -1.58 8.34
N VAL A 50 -0.04 -0.52 9.14
CA VAL A 50 1.02 0.48 8.97
C VAL A 50 2.36 -0.21 9.21
N TRP A 51 3.32 -0.01 8.31
CA TRP A 51 4.67 -0.49 8.52
C TRP A 51 5.29 0.23 9.73
N PRO A 52 5.84 -0.50 10.72
CA PRO A 52 6.27 0.08 12.00
C PRO A 52 7.42 1.09 11.89
N ALA A 53 8.08 1.22 10.73
CA ALA A 53 9.15 2.20 10.55
C ALA A 53 8.66 3.66 10.51
N PHE A 54 7.35 3.92 10.35
CA PHE A 54 6.79 5.26 10.51
C PHE A 54 6.56 5.58 12.00
N GLY A 55 7.66 5.71 12.76
CA GLY A 55 7.62 6.32 14.10
C GLY A 55 8.31 5.58 15.24
N GLN A 56 9.01 4.45 15.02
CA GLN A 56 9.75 3.81 16.10
C GLN A 56 11.16 3.36 15.65
N GLN A 57 12.09 4.31 15.69
CA GLN A 57 13.46 4.01 16.08
C GLN A 57 13.59 4.41 17.55
N GLU A 58 13.16 3.55 18.47
CA GLU A 58 13.69 3.60 19.83
C GLU A 58 15.07 2.90 19.82
N PRO A 59 16.07 3.45 20.53
CA PRO A 59 17.46 2.99 20.49
C PRO A 59 17.67 1.57 21.02
#